data_AF-A0A0M3J448-F1
#
_entry.id   AF-A0A0M3J448-F1
#
_cell.length_a   1.000
_cell.length_b   1.000
_cell.length_c   1.000
_cell.angle_alpha   90.00
_cell.angle_beta   90.00
_cell.angle_gamma   90.00
#
_symmetry.space_group_name_H-M   'P 1'
#
loop_
_entity.id
_entity.type
_entity.pdbx_description
1 polymer ?
#
loop_
_entity_poly.entity_id
_entity_poly.type
_entity_poly.pdbx_seq_one_letter_code
_entity_poly.pdbx_strand_id
1 'polypeptide(L)'
;MLSTQEEEFVIRGQLKKSDGTKISYDAILLPNRLYKVDEQHFGEATIRCVQKVNESTYSIELVTDRITPLVWLQLLNSDGVQAHWFSDNAFTMTEPTKTVWLYLIKFDSKRPSIGFDDIRVCSLRNCGLQTFD
;
A
#
# COMPACT_ATOMS: atom_id res chain seq x y z
N MET A 1 2.76 -5.47 -36.19
CA MET A 1 2.49 -4.30 -35.33
C MET A 1 1.54 -4.79 -34.26
N LEU A 2 1.98 -4.90 -33.00
CA LEU A 2 1.07 -5.23 -31.90
C LEU A 2 0.16 -4.03 -31.69
N SER A 3 -1.14 -4.19 -31.90
CA SER A 3 -2.12 -3.15 -31.58
C SER A 3 -2.32 -3.17 -30.07
N THR A 4 -1.57 -2.33 -29.35
CA THR A 4 -1.79 -2.16 -27.91
C THR A 4 -3.11 -1.44 -27.70
N GLN A 5 -4.03 -2.07 -26.95
CA GLN A 5 -5.31 -1.46 -26.59
C GLN A 5 -5.13 -0.63 -25.31
N GLU A 6 -5.88 0.46 -25.14
CA GLU A 6 -5.81 1.32 -23.93
C GLU A 6 -6.02 0.52 -22.63
N GLU A 7 -6.72 -0.62 -22.74
CA GLU A 7 -7.01 -1.58 -21.68
C GLU A 7 -5.76 -2.30 -21.13
N GLU A 8 -4.61 -2.17 -21.78
CA GLU A 8 -3.33 -2.79 -21.38
C GLU A 8 -2.47 -1.87 -20.49
N PHE A 9 -2.89 -0.62 -20.27
CA PHE A 9 -2.08 0.38 -19.57
C PHE A 9 -2.68 0.82 -18.24
N VAL A 10 -1.81 1.06 -17.27
CA VAL A 10 -2.13 1.85 -16.08
C VAL A 10 -1.62 3.26 -16.31
N ILE A 11 -2.53 4.24 -16.24
CA ILE A 11 -2.18 5.64 -16.44
C ILE A 11 -2.02 6.31 -15.08
N ARG A 12 -0.87 6.96 -14.87
CA ARG A 12 -0.56 7.72 -13.66
C ARG A 12 -0.47 9.21 -13.98
N GLY A 13 -1.36 9.99 -13.39
CA GLY A 13 -1.30 11.45 -13.38
C GLY A 13 -0.65 11.96 -12.10
N GLN A 14 0.28 12.92 -12.23
CA GLN A 14 0.88 13.60 -11.08
C GLN A 14 0.75 15.11 -11.26
N LEU A 15 0.26 15.81 -10.24
CA LEU A 15 0.32 17.26 -10.20
C LEU A 15 1.60 17.69 -9.49
N LYS A 16 2.43 18.46 -10.20
CA LYS A 16 3.71 18.98 -9.71
C LYS A 16 3.77 20.49 -9.90
N LYS A 17 4.48 21.18 -9.01
CA LYS A 17 4.95 22.55 -9.22
C LYS A 17 5.98 22.58 -10.35
N SER A 18 6.29 23.80 -10.82
CA SER A 18 7.35 24.03 -11.82
C SER A 18 8.73 23.56 -11.35
N ASP A 19 8.97 23.53 -10.05
CA ASP A 19 10.21 23.00 -9.43
C ASP A 19 10.24 21.46 -9.33
N GLY A 20 9.21 20.77 -9.81
CA GLY A 20 9.10 19.30 -9.76
C GLY A 20 8.50 18.74 -8.46
N THR A 21 8.25 19.59 -7.46
CA THR A 21 7.63 19.17 -6.19
C THR A 21 6.21 18.69 -6.42
N LYS A 22 5.91 17.45 -6.01
CA LYS A 22 4.56 16.88 -6.07
C LYS A 22 3.64 17.59 -5.08
N ILE A 23 2.44 17.98 -5.53
CA ILE A 23 1.47 18.74 -4.73
C ILE A 23 0.13 18.03 -4.52
N SER A 24 -0.11 16.92 -5.20
CA SER A 24 -1.29 16.07 -5.01
C SER A 24 -0.88 14.61 -4.88
N TYR A 25 -1.79 13.76 -4.44
CA TYR A 25 -1.66 12.31 -4.64
C TYR A 25 -1.61 11.96 -6.14
N ASP A 26 -1.16 10.75 -6.44
CA ASP A 26 -1.20 10.26 -7.82
C ASP A 26 -2.65 9.93 -8.19
N ALA A 27 -3.10 10.41 -9.34
CA ALA A 27 -4.33 9.94 -9.95
C ALA A 27 -4.00 8.69 -10.76
N ILE A 28 -4.63 7.57 -10.44
CA ILE A 28 -4.41 6.30 -11.13
C ILE A 28 -5.68 5.95 -11.90
N LEU A 29 -5.57 5.84 -13.21
CA LEU A 29 -6.60 5.22 -14.04
C LEU A 29 -6.17 3.78 -14.32
N LEU A 30 -6.94 2.86 -13.77
CA LEU A 30 -6.81 1.44 -14.01
C LEU A 30 -7.66 1.05 -15.23
N PRO A 31 -7.31 -0.02 -15.96
CA PRO A 31 -8.15 -0.53 -17.04
C PRO A 31 -9.58 -0.79 -16.59
N ASN A 32 -10.55 -0.49 -17.46
CA ASN A 32 -12.00 -0.61 -17.20
C ASN A 32 -12.45 -2.06 -16.90
N ARG A 33 -11.55 -3.05 -17.05
CA ARG A 33 -11.80 -4.48 -16.90
C ARG A 33 -10.70 -5.18 -16.09
N LEU A 34 -10.28 -4.58 -14.97
CA LEU A 34 -9.34 -5.23 -14.03
C LEU A 34 -9.77 -6.66 -13.65
N TYR A 35 -11.06 -6.92 -13.50
CA TYR A 35 -11.61 -8.24 -13.20
C TYR A 35 -11.43 -9.27 -14.33
N LYS A 36 -11.06 -8.85 -15.54
CA LYS A 36 -10.74 -9.75 -16.66
C LYS A 36 -9.25 -10.03 -16.77
N VAL A 37 -8.43 -9.27 -16.06
CA VAL A 37 -6.99 -9.55 -15.96
C VAL A 37 -6.84 -10.71 -15.00
N ASP A 38 -6.10 -11.73 -15.40
CA ASP A 38 -5.70 -12.80 -14.50
C ASP A 38 -4.86 -12.20 -13.36
N GLU A 39 -5.36 -12.33 -12.13
CA GLU A 39 -4.78 -11.74 -10.92
C GLU A 39 -3.32 -12.15 -10.68
N GLN A 40 -2.88 -13.29 -11.24
CA GLN A 40 -1.48 -13.72 -11.19
C GLN A 40 -0.52 -12.77 -11.92
N HIS A 41 -1.04 -11.89 -12.78
CA HIS A 41 -0.24 -10.88 -13.49
C HIS A 41 -0.02 -9.62 -12.66
N PHE A 42 -0.84 -9.38 -11.63
CA PHE A 42 -0.63 -8.27 -10.71
C PHE A 42 0.59 -8.51 -9.83
N GLY A 43 1.23 -7.43 -9.42
CA GLY A 43 2.32 -7.54 -8.45
C GLY A 43 1.80 -7.90 -7.07
N GLU A 44 2.76 -8.26 -6.22
CA GLU A 44 2.53 -8.51 -4.80
C GLU A 44 3.25 -7.43 -3.99
N ALA A 45 2.52 -6.80 -3.07
CA ALA A 45 3.10 -5.83 -2.15
C ALA A 45 3.53 -6.55 -0.87
N THR A 46 4.78 -6.37 -0.49
CA THR A 46 5.35 -6.96 0.73
C THR A 46 6.02 -5.88 1.57
N ILE A 47 6.08 -6.10 2.89
CA ILE A 47 6.80 -5.20 3.79
C ILE A 47 8.28 -5.53 3.72
N ARG A 48 9.11 -4.54 3.36
CA ARG A 48 10.56 -4.62 3.44
C ARG A 48 11.10 -4.18 4.80
N CYS A 49 10.52 -3.12 5.37
CA CYS A 49 10.99 -2.55 6.64
C CYS A 49 9.84 -1.95 7.45
N VAL A 50 9.85 -2.14 8.76
CA VAL A 50 9.07 -1.36 9.73
C VAL A 50 10.04 -0.72 10.70
N GLN A 51 10.02 0.61 10.78
CA GLN A 51 10.90 1.37 11.65
C GLN A 51 10.08 2.32 12.53
N LYS A 52 10.31 2.25 13.84
CA LYS A 52 9.77 3.22 14.79
C LYS A 52 10.51 4.55 14.62
N VAL A 53 9.76 5.60 14.34
CA VAL A 53 10.31 6.96 14.15
C VAL A 53 10.21 7.74 15.45
N ASN A 54 9.11 7.55 16.17
CA ASN A 54 8.91 8.02 17.55
C ASN A 54 7.84 7.15 18.23
N GLU A 55 7.39 7.53 19.42
CA GLU A 55 6.41 6.75 20.20
C GLU A 55 5.07 6.48 19.47
N SER A 56 4.62 7.39 18.61
CA SER A 56 3.32 7.32 17.94
C SER A 56 3.41 7.16 16.42
N THR A 57 4.61 7.14 15.84
CA THR A 57 4.80 7.12 14.39
C THR A 57 5.79 6.05 13.97
N TYR A 58 5.38 5.27 12.95
CA TYR A 58 6.19 4.25 12.32
C TYR A 58 6.27 4.49 10.81
N SER A 59 7.42 4.27 10.22
CA SER A 59 7.58 4.20 8.76
C SER A 59 7.56 2.75 8.31
N ILE A 60 6.72 2.44 7.32
CA ILE A 60 6.55 1.12 6.73
C ILE A 60 6.98 1.23 5.28
N GLU A 61 8.05 0.54 4.95
CA GLU A 61 8.52 0.47 3.58
C GLU A 61 7.97 -0.77 2.89
N LEU A 62 7.24 -0.53 1.81
CA LEU A 62 6.67 -1.55 0.96
C LEU A 62 7.52 -1.72 -0.29
N VAL A 63 7.62 -2.95 -0.76
CA VAL A 63 8.18 -3.27 -2.07
C VAL A 63 7.19 -4.07 -2.89
N THR A 64 7.31 -3.93 -4.20
CA THR A 64 6.53 -4.73 -5.15
C THR A 64 7.34 -5.08 -6.39
N ASP A 65 7.03 -6.22 -6.98
CA ASP A 65 7.69 -6.76 -8.15
C ASP A 65 7.09 -6.24 -9.48
N ARG A 66 5.83 -5.81 -9.46
CA ARG A 66 5.09 -5.28 -10.62
C ARG A 66 4.11 -4.19 -10.19
N ILE A 67 3.35 -3.67 -11.15
CA ILE A 67 2.23 -2.79 -10.81
C ILE A 67 1.24 -3.56 -9.94
N THR A 68 0.94 -3.00 -8.78
CA THR A 68 0.14 -3.66 -7.74
C THR A 68 -1.04 -2.78 -7.38
N PRO A 69 -2.23 -3.07 -7.96
CA PRO A 69 -3.45 -2.35 -7.65
C PRO A 69 -3.97 -2.65 -6.24
N LEU A 70 -4.61 -1.65 -5.63
CA LEU A 70 -5.38 -1.76 -4.39
C LEU A 70 -4.61 -2.39 -3.23
N VAL A 71 -3.38 -1.93 -3.00
CA VAL A 71 -2.58 -2.30 -1.83
C VAL A 71 -3.31 -1.84 -0.58
N TRP A 72 -3.57 -2.79 0.32
CA TRP A 72 -4.26 -2.60 1.56
C TRP A 72 -3.37 -2.99 2.74
N LEU A 73 -3.24 -2.09 3.71
CA LEU A 73 -2.56 -2.31 4.97
C LEU A 73 -3.58 -2.43 6.11
N GLN A 74 -3.33 -3.37 7.01
CA GLN A 74 -4.12 -3.58 8.22
C GLN A 74 -3.21 -3.88 9.40
N LEU A 75 -3.47 -3.25 10.54
CA LEU A 75 -2.86 -3.63 11.81
C LEU A 75 -3.64 -4.82 12.38
N LEU A 76 -2.98 -5.97 12.58
CA LEU A 76 -3.62 -7.22 13.02
C LEU A 76 -3.83 -7.26 14.53
N ASN A 77 -2.81 -6.88 15.30
CA ASN A 77 -2.86 -6.86 16.76
C ASN A 77 -3.00 -5.43 17.24
N SER A 78 -4.22 -4.96 17.41
CA SER A 78 -4.53 -3.62 17.91
C SER A 78 -4.66 -3.56 19.44
N ASP A 79 -4.26 -4.61 20.17
CA ASP A 79 -4.29 -4.60 21.64
C ASP A 79 -3.50 -3.40 22.19
N GLY A 80 -4.18 -2.62 23.02
CA GLY A 80 -3.66 -1.35 23.55
C GLY A 80 -3.58 -0.19 22.55
N VAL A 81 -3.97 -0.36 21.28
CA VAL A 81 -4.09 0.71 20.27
C VAL A 81 -5.57 0.97 20.00
N GLN A 82 -6.09 2.08 20.52
CA GLN A 82 -7.52 2.42 20.40
C GLN A 82 -7.84 3.13 19.08
N ALA A 83 -6.85 3.80 18.47
CA ALA A 83 -7.03 4.50 17.21
C ALA A 83 -5.69 4.64 16.47
N HIS A 84 -5.73 4.35 15.17
CA HIS A 84 -4.60 4.47 14.26
C HIS A 84 -5.06 4.77 12.84
N TRP A 85 -4.15 5.25 11.99
CA TRP A 85 -4.36 5.32 10.55
C TRP A 85 -3.05 5.23 9.79
N PHE A 86 -3.14 4.82 8.52
CA PHE A 86 -2.03 4.87 7.58
C PHE A 86 -2.09 6.15 6.75
N SER A 87 -0.95 6.75 6.40
CA SER A 87 -0.87 7.95 5.56
C SER A 87 -1.45 7.74 4.16
N ASP A 88 -1.47 6.48 3.71
CA ASP A 88 -2.01 6.06 2.43
C ASP A 88 -2.49 4.61 2.57
N ASN A 89 -3.64 4.29 2.00
CA ASN A 89 -4.21 2.94 1.99
C ASN A 89 -5.13 2.79 0.77
N ALA A 90 -5.36 1.56 0.30
CA ALA A 90 -6.11 1.28 -0.93
C ALA A 90 -5.52 1.97 -2.19
N PHE A 91 -4.19 2.12 -2.26
CA PHE A 91 -3.50 2.76 -3.38
C PHE A 91 -2.98 1.74 -4.40
N THR A 92 -2.59 2.22 -5.59
CA THR A 92 -1.85 1.39 -6.56
C THR A 92 -0.35 1.70 -6.45
N MET A 93 0.47 0.67 -6.25
CA MET A 93 1.92 0.80 -6.40
C MET A 93 2.27 0.72 -7.88
N THR A 94 2.72 1.84 -8.45
CA THR A 94 3.29 1.91 -9.80
C THR A 94 4.82 2.02 -9.77
N GLU A 95 5.41 2.13 -8.58
CA GLU A 95 6.85 2.20 -8.34
C GLU A 95 7.27 0.99 -7.50
N PRO A 96 8.51 0.49 -7.64
CA PRO A 96 8.98 -0.71 -6.93
C PRO A 96 9.00 -0.58 -5.41
N THR A 97 9.03 0.66 -4.89
CA THR A 97 9.18 0.98 -3.47
C THR A 97 8.21 2.09 -3.09
N LYS A 98 7.60 2.01 -1.91
CA LYS A 98 6.80 3.10 -1.34
C LYS A 98 6.86 3.08 0.18
N THR A 99 7.03 4.25 0.79
CA THR A 99 6.92 4.41 2.24
C THR A 99 5.52 4.87 2.62
N VAL A 100 4.89 4.16 3.56
CA VAL A 100 3.63 4.52 4.20
C VAL A 100 3.89 4.75 5.69
N TRP A 101 3.27 5.76 6.26
CA TRP A 101 3.41 6.09 7.68
C TRP A 101 2.21 5.56 8.45
N LEU A 102 2.46 4.89 9.58
CA LEU A 102 1.43 4.52 10.54
C LEU A 102 1.48 5.50 11.71
N TYR A 103 0.33 6.07 12.04
CA TYR A 103 0.15 6.98 13.17
C TYR A 103 -0.76 6.38 14.22
N LEU A 104 -0.36 6.47 15.49
CA LEU A 104 -1.10 6.00 16.66
C LEU A 104 -1.58 7.21 17.48
N ILE A 105 -2.87 7.27 17.82
CA ILE A 105 -3.43 8.39 18.62
C ILE A 105 -3.46 8.03 20.10
N LYS A 106 -3.88 6.81 20.39
CA LYS A 106 -4.19 6.35 21.73
C LYS A 106 -3.58 4.96 21.88
N PHE A 107 -2.40 4.92 22.49
CA PHE A 107 -1.66 3.68 22.70
C PHE A 107 -1.24 3.55 24.17
N ASP A 108 -1.25 2.32 24.69
CA ASP A 108 -0.66 1.99 25.99
C ASP A 108 0.87 2.08 25.90
N SER A 109 1.50 2.87 26.78
CA SER A 109 2.96 3.03 26.83
C SER A 109 3.70 1.76 27.22
N LYS A 110 2.99 0.73 27.71
CA LYS A 110 3.54 -0.59 28.02
C LYS A 110 3.48 -1.57 26.85
N ARG A 111 2.89 -1.18 25.71
CA ARG A 111 2.78 -2.05 24.54
C ARG A 111 4.16 -2.31 23.92
N PRO A 112 4.44 -3.54 23.47
CA PRO A 112 5.58 -3.81 22.59
C PRO A 112 5.56 -2.96 21.31
N SER A 113 6.74 -2.63 20.79
CA SER A 113 6.89 -1.90 19.52
C SER A 113 6.19 -2.65 18.38
N ILE A 114 5.51 -1.91 17.49
CA ILE A 114 4.89 -2.51 16.31
C ILE A 114 5.99 -3.08 15.41
N GLY A 115 5.88 -4.38 15.11
CA GLY A 115 6.79 -5.11 14.24
C GLY A 115 6.19 -5.42 12.88
N PHE A 116 6.94 -6.18 12.07
CA PHE A 116 6.49 -6.67 10.77
C PHE A 116 5.23 -7.54 10.88
N ASP A 117 5.22 -8.47 11.82
CA ASP A 117 4.14 -9.46 11.98
C ASP A 117 2.83 -8.85 12.50
N ASP A 118 2.88 -7.61 13.00
CA ASP A 118 1.70 -6.87 13.43
C ASP A 118 0.95 -6.23 12.26
N ILE A 119 1.56 -6.15 11.07
CA ILE A 119 0.99 -5.47 9.90
C ILE A 119 0.77 -6.48 8.79
N ARG A 120 -0.49 -6.63 8.39
CA ARG A 120 -0.86 -7.35 7.17
C ARG A 120 -0.85 -6.38 6.00
N VAL A 121 -0.22 -6.82 4.91
CA VAL A 121 -0.32 -6.19 3.59
C VAL A 121 -0.95 -7.19 2.64
N CYS A 122 -1.92 -6.74 1.86
CA CYS A 122 -2.44 -7.49 0.73
C CYS A 122 -2.68 -6.52 -0.45
N SER A 123 -2.96 -7.05 -1.63
CA SER A 123 -3.33 -6.31 -2.83
C SER A 123 -4.48 -6.99 -3.56
N LEU A 124 -4.91 -6.44 -4.70
CA LEU A 124 -5.91 -7.10 -5.55
C LEU A 124 -5.57 -8.57 -5.87
N ARG A 125 -4.28 -8.94 -5.89
CA ARG A 125 -3.82 -10.32 -6.16
C ARG A 125 -4.17 -11.32 -5.04
N ASN A 126 -4.18 -10.88 -3.78
CA ASN A 126 -4.20 -11.80 -2.64
C ASN A 126 -5.11 -11.38 -1.47
N CYS A 127 -5.73 -10.20 -1.52
CA CYS A 127 -6.72 -9.80 -0.53
C CYS A 127 -7.95 -10.71 -0.61
N GLY A 128 -8.39 -11.26 0.53
CA GLY A 128 -9.58 -12.11 0.61
C GLY A 128 -9.40 -13.56 0.18
N LEU A 129 -8.21 -13.94 -0.32
CA LEU A 129 -7.87 -15.34 -0.67
C LEU A 129 -7.34 -16.16 0.51
N GLN A 130 -6.97 -15.50 1.61
CA GLN A 130 -6.55 -16.20 2.82
C GLN A 130 -7.76 -16.82 3.51
N THR A 131 -7.91 -18.14 3.39
CA THR A 131 -8.79 -18.93 4.25
C THR A 131 -8.26 -18.83 5.69
N PHE A 132 -9.16 -18.52 6.61
CA PHE A 132 -8.88 -18.59 8.04
C PHE A 132 -8.85 -20.08 8.43
N ASP A 133 -7.66 -20.61 8.69
CA ASP A 133 -7.50 -21.85 9.47
C ASP A 133 -7.48 -21.51 10.96
#